data_AF-A0A2S9FQG3-F1
#
_entry.id   AF-A0A2S9FQG3-F1
#
_cell.length_a   1.000
_cell.length_b   1.000
_cell.length_c   1.000
_cell.angle_alpha   90.00
_cell.angle_beta   90.00
_cell.angle_gamma   90.00
#
_symmetry.space_group_name_H-M   'P 1'
#
loop_
_entity.id
_entity.type
_entity.pdbx_description
1 polymer ?
#
loop_
_entity_poly.entity_id
_entity_poly.type
_entity_poly.pdbx_seq_one_letter_code
_entity_poly.pdbx_strand_id
1 'polypeptide(L)' 'MAQVLPPAAVDALLADAEASGTPIDGPEGLLAQITKSVLERALDVEIADHLGYGPG' A
#
# COMPACT_ATOMS: atom_id res chain seq x y z
N MET A 1 -9.26 0.56 -16.46
CA MET A 1 -9.17 -0.06 -15.12
C MET A 1 -7.77 0.20 -14.61
N ALA A 2 -7.59 0.59 -13.33
CA ALA A 2 -6.26 0.74 -12.76
C ALA A 2 -5.50 -0.59 -12.91
N GLN A 3 -4.29 -0.55 -13.46
CA GLN A 3 -3.44 -1.75 -13.50
C GLN A 3 -3.05 -2.08 -12.07
N VAL A 4 -3.47 -3.26 -11.62
CA VAL A 4 -3.41 -3.66 -10.20
C VAL A 4 -1.96 -3.87 -9.73
N LEU A 5 -1.12 -4.48 -10.56
CA LEU A 5 0.35 -4.55 -10.53
C LEU A 5 0.76 -5.54 -11.64
N PRO A 6 1.96 -5.42 -12.25
CA PRO A 6 2.48 -6.47 -13.12
C PRO A 6 2.66 -7.78 -12.33
N PRO A 7 2.43 -8.97 -12.94
CA PRO A 7 2.58 -10.26 -12.25
C PRO A 7 3.94 -10.43 -11.57
N ALA A 8 5.04 -10.06 -12.25
CA ALA A 8 6.38 -10.15 -11.70
C ALA A 8 6.59 -9.31 -10.42
N ALA A 9 5.84 -8.21 -10.24
CA ALA A 9 5.91 -7.42 -9.02
C ALA A 9 5.16 -8.11 -7.86
N VAL A 10 4.06 -8.81 -8.16
CA VAL A 10 3.34 -9.63 -7.17
C VAL A 10 4.23 -10.81 -6.73
N ASP A 11 4.88 -11.48 -7.67
CA ASP A 11 5.80 -12.58 -7.37
C ASP A 11 6.97 -12.13 -6.47
N ALA A 12 7.53 -10.94 -6.73
CA ALA A 12 8.58 -10.37 -5.90
C ALA A 12 8.11 -10.06 -4.47
N LEU A 13 6.89 -9.53 -4.30
CA LEU A 13 6.31 -9.26 -2.98
C LEU A 13 6.06 -10.55 -2.19
N LEU A 14 5.60 -11.61 -2.85
CA LEU A 14 5.38 -12.91 -2.23
C LEU A 14 6.71 -13.56 -1.82
N ALA A 15 7.74 -13.50 -2.68
CA ALA A 15 9.06 -14.04 -2.38
C ALA A 15 9.73 -13.32 -1.20
N ASP A 16 9.59 -12.00 -1.10
CA ASP A 16 10.12 -11.22 0.02
C ASP A 16 9.39 -11.53 1.34
N ALA A 17 8.05 -11.67 1.29
CA ALA A 17 7.27 -12.09 2.44
C ALA A 17 7.67 -13.49 2.92
N GLU A 18 7.89 -14.44 2.02
CA GLU A 18 8.38 -15.77 2.36
C GLU A 18 9.78 -15.72 2.97
N ALA A 19 10.72 -15.00 2.35
CA ALA A 19 12.11 -14.89 2.82
C ALA A 19 12.22 -14.22 4.20
N SER A 20 11.33 -13.27 4.51
CA SER A 20 11.25 -12.58 5.79
C SER A 20 10.41 -13.31 6.85
N GLY A 21 9.70 -14.38 6.46
CA GLY A 21 8.74 -15.07 7.34
C GLY A 21 7.50 -14.23 7.64
N THR A 22 7.21 -13.21 6.84
CA THR A 22 6.03 -12.35 6.98
C THR A 22 4.79 -13.11 6.50
N PRO A 23 3.73 -13.25 7.32
CA PRO A 23 2.48 -13.84 6.88
C PRO A 23 1.87 -13.07 5.69
N ILE A 24 1.14 -13.76 4.80
CA ILE A 24 0.47 -13.06 3.70
C ILE A 24 -0.73 -12.26 4.21
N ASP A 25 -1.46 -12.83 5.17
CA ASP A 25 -2.66 -12.30 5.78
C ASP A 25 -2.46 -11.98 7.28
N GLY A 26 -3.52 -11.51 7.93
CA GLY A 26 -3.46 -11.05 9.32
C GLY A 26 -3.02 -9.58 9.46
N PRO A 27 -3.11 -9.02 10.68
CA PRO A 27 -2.89 -7.60 10.92
C PRO A 27 -1.45 -7.14 10.62
N GLU A 28 -0.50 -8.05 10.77
CA GLU A 28 0.93 -7.84 10.51
C GLU A 28 1.36 -8.39 9.15
N GLY A 29 0.43 -8.98 8.39
CA GLY A 29 0.71 -9.62 7.12
C GLY A 29 0.92 -8.65 5.96
N LEU A 30 1.48 -9.17 4.87
CA LEU A 30 1.80 -8.43 3.65
C LEU A 30 0.60 -7.60 3.14
N LEU A 31 -0.60 -8.20 3.08
CA LEU A 31 -1.78 -7.50 2.57
C LEU A 31 -2.21 -6.31 3.43
N ALA A 32 -2.09 -6.44 4.76
CA ALA A 32 -2.38 -5.34 5.68
C ALA A 32 -1.37 -4.20 5.50
N GLN A 33 -0.09 -4.54 5.34
CA GLN A 33 0.97 -3.56 5.08
C GLN A 33 0.79 -2.85 3.73
N ILE A 34 0.50 -3.57 2.65
CA ILE A 34 0.23 -2.98 1.33
C ILE A 34 -0.96 -2.01 1.41
N THR A 35 -2.06 -2.45 2.05
CA THR A 35 -3.27 -1.62 2.20
C THR A 35 -2.94 -0.33 2.96
N LYS A 36 -2.18 -0.44 4.06
CA LYS A 36 -1.72 0.70 4.84
C LYS A 36 -0.89 1.65 3.99
N SER A 37 0.13 1.16 3.27
CA SER A 37 0.99 2.00 2.45
C SER A 37 0.24 2.71 1.32
N VAL A 38 -0.77 2.06 0.72
CA VAL A 38 -1.64 2.71 -0.27
C VAL A 38 -2.45 3.85 0.35
N LEU A 39 -3.03 3.63 1.53
CA LEU A 39 -3.81 4.66 2.24
C LEU A 39 -2.93 5.83 2.69
N GLU A 40 -1.76 5.56 3.26
CA GLU A 40 -0.80 6.59 3.67
C GLU A 40 -0.37 7.42 2.46
N ARG A 41 -0.06 6.78 1.33
CA ARG A 41 0.32 7.49 0.10
C ARG A 41 -0.81 8.32 -0.47
N ALA A 42 -2.05 7.82 -0.43
CA ALA A 42 -3.22 8.56 -0.89
C ALA A 42 -3.46 9.80 0.00
N LEU A 43 -3.32 9.65 1.31
CA LEU A 43 -3.41 10.75 2.28
C LEU A 43 -2.30 11.79 2.08
N ASP A 44 -1.05 11.36 1.86
CA ASP A 44 0.07 12.26 1.60
C ASP A 44 -0.14 13.11 0.35
N VAL A 45 -0.69 12.51 -0.72
CA VAL A 45 -1.07 13.23 -1.93
C VAL A 45 -2.20 14.22 -1.63
N GLU A 46 -3.22 13.83 -0.87
CA GLU A 46 -4.30 14.74 -0.48
C GLU A 46 -3.79 15.94 0.33
N ILE A 47 -2.90 15.73 1.31
CA ILE A 47 -2.32 16.82 2.11
C ILE A 47 -1.42 17.72 1.27
N ALA A 48 -0.67 17.16 0.32
CA ALA A 48 0.19 17.93 -0.58
C ALA A 48 -0.59 18.71 -1.64
N ASP A 49 -1.68 18.14 -2.18
CA ASP A 49 -2.51 18.74 -3.22
C ASP A 49 -3.61 19.64 -2.65
N HIS A 50 -4.12 19.35 -1.45
CA HIS A 50 -5.19 20.06 -0.75
C HIS A 50 -4.92 20.11 0.76
N LEU A 51 -4.27 21.19 1.21
CA LEU A 51 -4.59 21.73 2.52
C LEU A 51 -6.04 22.22 2.43
N GLY A 52 -6.99 21.33 2.73
CA GLY A 52 -8.42 21.61 2.82
C GLY A 52 -8.75 22.60 3.93
N TYR A 53 -8.26 23.83 3.84
CA TYR A 53 -8.96 24.98 4.35
C TYR A 53 -9.82 25.51 3.20
N GLY A 54 -11.09 25.12 3.18
CA GLY A 54 -12.08 26.03 2.62
C GLY A 54 -11.97 27.37 3.37
N PRO A 55 -12.13 28.53 2.71
CA PRO A 55 -12.32 29.77 3.44
C PRO A 55 -13.49 29.57 4.43
N GLY A 56 -13.30 30.04 5.66
CA GLY A 56 -14.13 29.73 6.83
C GLY A 56 -15.62 30.07 6.73
#